data_AF-A0A9P8RQP1-F1
#
_entry.id   AF-A0A9P8RQP1-F1
#
_cell.length_a   1.000
_cell.length_b   1.000
_cell.length_c   1.000
_cell.angle_alpha   90.00
_cell.angle_beta   90.00
_cell.angle_gamma   90.00
#
_symmetry.space_group_name_H-M   'P 1'
#
loop_
_entity.id
_entity.type
_entity.pdbx_description
1 polymer ?
#
loop_
_entity_poly.entity_id
_entity_poly.type
_entity_poly.pdbx_seq_one_letter_code
_entity_poly.pdbx_strand_id
1 'polypeptide(L)'
;MDRINGQKPGLKELAMKVLSWITCTKRPLTVSELQHALATKVGKTALDKGDLPHIGDMIAVCSGLVTIDKESSIIRLVHYTTQEYFQQMQEYWFPNAESNITEICITYLSFSIFENGFCETDEAFEERLLTNQLCDYAAHYWGYHARKVMVPCQSVIEFLEDAAKVEASSQALMASKRWSLHLGYSQQVPRRMTGLHIAAYFGIQEAIKVLLGVQRPNLEDSYGRTALSLAAVNGHEAVVQLLLDKEGIDFNCKDTRY
;
A
#
# COMPACT_ATOMS: atom_id res chain seq x y z
N MET A 1 -14.79 -12.16 21.57
CA MET A 1 -13.34 -12.13 21.86
C MET A 1 -12.88 -13.27 22.75
N ASP A 2 -13.60 -13.64 23.81
CA ASP A 2 -13.20 -14.74 24.72
C ASP A 2 -12.96 -16.08 24.01
N ARG A 3 -13.82 -16.43 23.05
CA ARG A 3 -13.65 -17.62 22.19
C ARG A 3 -12.35 -17.60 21.39
N ILE A 4 -11.90 -16.43 20.94
CA ILE A 4 -10.62 -16.26 20.23
C ILE A 4 -9.45 -16.36 21.22
N ASN A 5 -9.59 -15.73 22.38
CA ASN A 5 -8.57 -15.75 23.42
C ASN A 5 -8.32 -17.15 24.01
N GLY A 6 -9.32 -18.03 23.99
CA GLY A 6 -9.21 -19.42 24.44
C GLY A 6 -8.58 -20.39 23.42
N GLN A 7 -8.25 -19.94 22.21
CA GLN A 7 -7.62 -20.80 21.19
C GLN A 7 -6.11 -21.00 21.46
N LYS A 8 -5.52 -22.00 20.79
CA LYS A 8 -4.06 -22.18 20.77
C LYS A 8 -3.36 -20.91 20.27
N PRO A 9 -2.15 -20.59 20.76
CA PRO A 9 -1.47 -19.32 20.45
C PRO A 9 -1.42 -18.96 18.95
N GLY A 10 -1.02 -19.89 18.07
CA GLY A 10 -0.93 -19.61 16.62
C GLY A 10 -2.30 -19.37 15.96
N LEU A 11 -3.36 -20.04 16.42
CA LEU A 11 -4.71 -19.83 15.90
C LEU A 11 -5.28 -18.48 16.35
N LYS A 12 -5.02 -18.13 17.62
CA LYS A 12 -5.34 -16.80 18.15
C LYS A 12 -4.61 -15.71 17.36
N GLU A 13 -3.32 -15.89 17.09
CA GLU A 13 -2.53 -14.94 16.31
C GLU A 13 -3.10 -14.76 14.90
N LEU A 14 -3.43 -15.85 14.20
CA LEU A 14 -4.06 -15.79 12.88
C LEU A 14 -5.41 -15.04 12.94
N ALA A 15 -6.26 -15.35 13.92
CA ALA A 15 -7.53 -14.65 14.11
C ALA A 15 -7.35 -13.15 14.32
N MET A 16 -6.39 -12.76 15.17
CA MET A 16 -6.09 -11.35 15.42
C MET A 16 -5.56 -10.64 14.18
N LYS A 17 -4.72 -11.29 13.38
CA LYS A 17 -4.25 -10.73 12.10
C LYS A 17 -5.41 -10.55 11.11
N VAL A 18 -6.27 -11.56 10.93
CA VAL A 18 -7.45 -11.47 10.07
C VAL A 18 -8.36 -10.31 10.49
N LEU A 19 -8.69 -10.22 11.77
CA LEU A 19 -9.54 -9.14 12.29
C LEU A 19 -8.87 -7.76 12.15
N SER A 20 -7.57 -7.66 12.40
CA SER A 20 -6.80 -6.41 12.23
C SER A 20 -6.88 -5.91 10.81
N TRP A 21 -6.64 -6.77 9.81
CA TRP A 21 -6.71 -6.38 8.40
C TRP A 21 -8.11 -5.98 7.98
N ILE A 22 -9.14 -6.78 8.27
CA ILE A 22 -10.53 -6.47 7.89
C ILE A 22 -11.01 -5.16 8.54
N THR A 23 -10.55 -4.87 9.76
CA THR A 23 -10.96 -3.66 10.48
C THR A 23 -10.24 -2.41 9.98
N CYS A 24 -8.93 -2.52 9.74
CA CYS A 24 -8.06 -1.35 9.60
C CYS A 24 -7.78 -0.96 8.14
N THR A 25 -8.10 -1.81 7.16
CA THR A 25 -7.87 -1.49 5.75
C THR A 25 -8.78 -0.37 5.25
N LYS A 26 -8.25 0.48 4.35
CA LYS A 26 -8.99 1.62 3.76
C LYS A 26 -10.10 1.23 2.78
N ARG A 27 -10.11 -0.02 2.31
CA ARG A 27 -11.21 -0.62 1.55
C ARG A 27 -11.38 -2.09 1.96
N PRO A 28 -12.57 -2.68 1.72
CA PRO A 28 -12.74 -4.12 1.85
C PRO A 28 -11.72 -4.87 0.99
N LEU A 29 -11.20 -5.96 1.53
CA LEU A 29 -10.26 -6.84 0.83
C LEU A 29 -10.99 -8.04 0.25
N THR A 30 -10.49 -8.51 -0.89
CA THR A 30 -10.78 -9.86 -1.35
C THR A 30 -10.07 -10.88 -0.46
N VAL A 31 -10.54 -12.13 -0.52
CA VAL A 31 -9.89 -13.24 0.19
C VAL A 31 -8.44 -13.40 -0.25
N SER A 32 -8.17 -13.32 -1.56
CA SER A 32 -6.82 -13.46 -2.12
C SER A 32 -5.87 -12.35 -1.65
N GLU A 33 -6.34 -11.11 -1.61
CA GLU A 33 -5.59 -9.98 -1.06
C GLU A 33 -5.19 -10.24 0.40
N LEU A 34 -6.15 -10.68 1.23
CA LEU A 34 -5.87 -10.97 2.62
C LEU A 34 -4.93 -12.17 2.79
N GLN A 35 -5.05 -13.22 1.97
CA GLN A 35 -4.12 -14.36 2.02
C GLN A 35 -2.68 -13.90 1.71
N HIS A 36 -2.49 -13.07 0.69
CA HIS A 36 -1.19 -12.51 0.36
C HIS A 36 -0.65 -11.64 1.50
N ALA A 37 -1.49 -10.79 2.09
CA ALA A 37 -1.11 -9.97 3.24
C ALA A 37 -0.66 -10.81 4.44
N LEU A 38 -1.38 -11.89 4.76
CA LEU A 38 -1.07 -12.78 5.88
C LEU A 38 0.16 -13.67 5.65
N ALA A 39 0.42 -14.03 4.39
CA ALA A 39 1.58 -14.85 4.00
C ALA A 39 2.87 -14.04 3.81
N THR A 40 2.77 -12.71 3.73
CA THR A 40 3.94 -11.84 3.58
C THR A 40 4.75 -11.81 4.88
N LYS A 41 6.06 -12.05 4.76
CA LYS A 41 7.00 -12.06 5.89
C LYS A 41 8.07 -11.00 5.67
N VAL A 42 8.23 -10.12 6.66
CA VAL A 42 9.24 -9.04 6.65
C VAL A 42 10.64 -9.62 6.40
N GLY A 43 11.40 -8.97 5.53
CA GLY A 43 12.75 -9.39 5.14
C GLY A 43 12.81 -10.52 4.11
N LYS A 44 11.66 -11.01 3.61
CA LYS A 44 11.63 -11.91 2.45
C LYS A 44 11.53 -11.11 1.15
N THR A 45 12.11 -11.66 0.09
CA THR A 45 12.14 -11.07 -1.26
C THR A 45 11.09 -11.66 -2.20
N ALA A 46 10.31 -12.65 -1.75
CA ALA A 46 9.24 -13.26 -2.53
C ALA A 46 8.17 -13.85 -1.60
N LEU A 47 6.96 -14.00 -2.13
CA LEU A 47 5.87 -14.67 -1.46
C LEU A 47 6.01 -16.19 -1.57
N ASP A 48 6.03 -16.89 -0.44
CA ASP A 48 5.92 -18.35 -0.42
C ASP A 48 4.44 -18.74 -0.52
N LYS A 49 4.07 -19.44 -1.60
CA LYS A 49 2.70 -19.92 -1.79
C LYS A 49 2.27 -20.95 -0.74
N GLY A 50 3.23 -21.64 -0.11
CA GLY A 50 2.99 -22.57 0.99
C GLY A 50 2.58 -21.87 2.29
N ASP A 51 2.87 -20.58 2.43
CA ASP A 51 2.49 -19.76 3.59
C ASP A 51 1.07 -19.17 3.47
N LEU A 52 0.40 -19.34 2.32
CA LEU A 52 -0.97 -18.84 2.12
C LEU A 52 -1.95 -19.56 3.06
N PRO A 53 -2.61 -18.86 4.00
CA PRO A 53 -3.55 -19.50 4.90
C PRO A 53 -4.77 -20.00 4.13
N HIS A 54 -5.28 -21.17 4.49
CA HIS A 54 -6.50 -21.68 3.88
C HIS A 54 -7.72 -20.84 4.30
N ILE A 55 -8.62 -20.57 3.35
CA ILE A 55 -9.80 -19.73 3.54
C ILE A 55 -10.66 -20.23 4.72
N GLY A 56 -10.84 -21.55 4.81
CA GLY A 56 -11.60 -22.19 5.88
C GLY A 56 -10.98 -21.94 7.27
N ASP A 57 -9.65 -21.92 7.36
CA ASP A 57 -8.96 -21.68 8.63
C ASP A 57 -9.14 -20.24 9.07
N MET A 58 -9.01 -19.27 8.15
CA MET A 58 -9.21 -17.84 8.42
C MET A 58 -10.60 -17.57 9.00
N ILE A 59 -11.65 -18.20 8.46
CA ILE A 59 -13.01 -18.08 8.99
C ILE A 59 -13.14 -18.79 10.35
N ALA A 60 -12.66 -20.03 10.44
CA ALA A 60 -12.82 -20.87 11.62
C ALA A 60 -12.20 -20.22 12.87
N VAL A 61 -10.97 -19.69 12.75
CA VAL A 61 -10.28 -19.05 13.87
C VAL A 61 -10.97 -17.76 14.32
N CYS A 62 -11.73 -17.09 13.45
CA CYS A 62 -12.47 -15.87 13.81
C CYS A 62 -13.77 -16.13 14.59
N SER A 63 -14.10 -17.39 14.92
CA SER A 63 -15.20 -17.75 15.82
C SER A 63 -16.57 -17.16 15.44
N GLY A 64 -16.84 -17.04 14.14
CA GLY A 64 -18.10 -16.50 13.61
C GLY A 64 -18.18 -14.97 13.53
N LEU A 65 -17.06 -14.26 13.69
CA LEU A 65 -17.02 -12.81 13.48
C LEU A 65 -16.81 -12.41 12.02
N VAL A 66 -16.36 -13.34 11.18
CA VAL A 66 -15.96 -13.09 9.77
C VAL A 66 -16.79 -13.96 8.83
N THR A 67 -17.15 -13.39 7.68
CA THR A 67 -17.84 -14.04 6.57
C THR A 67 -17.21 -13.66 5.24
N ILE A 68 -17.51 -14.43 4.19
CA ILE A 68 -17.09 -14.17 2.82
C ILE A 68 -18.31 -14.00 1.95
N ASP A 69 -18.32 -12.90 1.22
CA ASP A 69 -19.28 -12.65 0.17
C ASP A 69 -18.93 -13.49 -1.06
N LYS A 70 -19.81 -14.41 -1.46
CA LYS A 70 -19.51 -15.39 -2.53
C LYS A 70 -19.42 -14.78 -3.92
N GLU A 71 -20.12 -13.66 -4.16
CA GLU A 71 -20.15 -13.03 -5.49
C GLU A 71 -18.92 -12.16 -5.69
N SER A 72 -18.58 -11.35 -4.69
CA SER A 72 -17.46 -10.42 -4.75
C SER A 72 -16.13 -10.98 -4.23
N SER A 73 -16.14 -12.16 -3.61
CA SER A 73 -15.00 -12.74 -2.89
C SER A 73 -14.42 -11.82 -1.81
N ILE A 74 -15.24 -10.91 -1.27
CA ILE A 74 -14.84 -9.98 -0.20
C ILE A 74 -14.96 -10.67 1.16
N ILE A 75 -13.89 -10.57 1.96
CA ILE A 75 -13.90 -11.01 3.36
C ILE A 75 -14.25 -9.83 4.27
N ARG A 76 -15.24 -10.01 5.15
CA ARG A 76 -15.79 -8.92 5.98
C ARG A 76 -16.28 -9.42 7.33
N LEU A 77 -16.50 -8.49 8.26
CA LEU A 77 -17.18 -8.79 9.51
C LEU A 77 -18.65 -9.14 9.23
N VAL A 78 -19.19 -10.07 10.02
CA VAL A 78 -20.54 -10.64 9.81
C VAL A 78 -21.64 -9.59 9.91
N HIS A 79 -21.48 -8.60 10.79
CA HIS A 79 -22.51 -7.62 11.08
C HIS A 79 -21.94 -6.21 11.16
N TYR A 80 -22.72 -5.20 10.74
CA TYR A 80 -22.29 -3.81 10.73
C TYR A 80 -21.95 -3.29 12.13
N THR A 81 -22.71 -3.68 13.16
CA THR A 81 -22.41 -3.29 14.56
C THR A 81 -21.09 -3.88 15.07
N THR A 82 -20.70 -5.07 14.58
CA THR A 82 -19.38 -5.65 14.88
C THR A 82 -18.28 -4.80 14.26
N GLN A 83 -18.50 -4.29 13.05
CA GLN A 83 -17.57 -3.39 12.38
C GLN A 83 -17.45 -2.05 13.10
N GLU A 84 -18.57 -1.43 13.48
CA GLU A 84 -18.57 -0.19 14.27
C GLU A 84 -17.82 -0.38 15.60
N TYR A 85 -18.06 -1.49 16.30
CA TYR A 85 -17.36 -1.80 17.54
C TYR A 85 -15.84 -1.86 17.37
N PHE A 86 -15.35 -2.63 16.37
CA PHE A 86 -13.90 -2.74 16.15
C PHE A 86 -13.27 -1.45 15.63
N GLN A 87 -14.00 -0.64 14.86
CA GLN A 87 -13.53 0.67 14.41
C GLN A 87 -13.39 1.65 15.57
N GLN A 88 -14.37 1.70 16.49
CA GLN A 88 -14.29 2.53 17.69
C GLN A 88 -13.20 2.07 18.65
N MET A 89 -13.00 0.76 18.75
CA MET A 89 -12.00 0.14 19.63
C MET A 89 -10.69 -0.21 18.91
N GLN A 90 -10.42 0.42 17.76
CA GLN A 90 -9.30 0.05 16.89
C GLN A 90 -7.96 0.19 17.60
N GLU A 91 -7.73 1.30 18.31
CA GLU A 91 -6.48 1.53 19.05
C GLU A 91 -6.29 0.56 20.22
N TYR A 92 -7.38 0.10 20.83
CA TYR A 92 -7.33 -0.88 21.91
C TYR A 92 -6.99 -2.28 21.39
N TRP A 93 -7.66 -2.72 20.33
CA TRP A 93 -7.47 -4.08 19.80
C TRP A 93 -6.27 -4.21 18.87
N PHE A 94 -5.97 -3.16 18.11
CA PHE A 94 -4.96 -3.15 17.05
C PHE A 94 -4.10 -1.87 17.08
N PRO A 95 -3.44 -1.55 18.21
CA PRO A 95 -2.67 -0.31 18.37
C PRO A 95 -1.58 -0.12 17.30
N ASN A 96 -1.02 -1.22 16.79
CA ASN A 96 0.06 -1.19 15.81
C ASN A 96 -0.42 -1.46 14.37
N ALA A 97 -1.73 -1.49 14.11
CA ALA A 97 -2.28 -1.90 12.80
C ALA A 97 -1.72 -1.10 11.63
N GLU A 98 -1.67 0.23 11.75
CA GLU A 98 -1.21 1.12 10.69
C GLU A 98 0.26 0.79 10.34
N SER A 99 1.14 0.63 11.34
CA SER A 99 2.54 0.24 11.13
C SER A 99 2.68 -1.17 10.52
N ASN A 100 1.89 -2.13 10.98
CA ASN A 100 1.95 -3.51 10.47
C ASN A 100 1.49 -3.59 9.01
N ILE A 101 0.40 -2.89 8.66
CA ILE A 101 -0.09 -2.83 7.29
C ILE A 101 0.94 -2.15 6.38
N THR A 102 1.52 -1.02 6.82
CA THR A 102 2.61 -0.37 6.09
C THR A 102 3.77 -1.32 5.82
N GLU A 103 4.28 -2.00 6.85
CA GLU A 103 5.44 -2.88 6.74
C GLU A 103 5.18 -4.07 5.80
N ILE A 104 3.99 -4.67 5.87
CA ILE A 104 3.58 -5.75 4.98
C ILE A 104 3.43 -5.26 3.53
N CYS A 105 2.73 -4.14 3.30
CA CYS A 105 2.56 -3.60 1.96
C CYS A 105 3.90 -3.21 1.32
N ILE A 106 4.80 -2.57 2.08
CA ILE A 106 6.14 -2.22 1.59
C ILE A 106 7.00 -3.44 1.33
N THR A 107 6.99 -4.43 2.24
CA THR A 107 7.68 -5.71 2.03
C THR A 107 7.19 -6.37 0.74
N TYR A 108 5.87 -6.40 0.55
CA TYR A 108 5.24 -6.98 -0.63
C TYR A 108 5.67 -6.26 -1.92
N LEU A 109 5.57 -4.92 -1.96
CA LEU A 109 6.02 -4.11 -3.10
C LEU A 109 7.53 -4.16 -3.31
N SER A 110 8.28 -4.67 -2.32
CA SER A 110 9.73 -4.84 -2.38
C SER A 110 10.20 -6.21 -2.85
N PHE A 111 9.29 -7.10 -3.23
CA PHE A 111 9.64 -8.40 -3.79
C PHE A 111 10.39 -8.29 -5.11
N SER A 112 11.22 -9.31 -5.40
CA SER A 112 12.13 -9.33 -6.56
C SER A 112 11.40 -9.28 -7.90
N ILE A 113 10.15 -9.74 -7.95
CA ILE A 113 9.29 -9.62 -9.14
C ILE A 113 9.07 -8.17 -9.60
N PHE A 114 9.26 -7.19 -8.72
CA PHE A 114 9.11 -5.76 -9.00
C PHE A 114 10.44 -5.09 -9.40
N GLU A 115 11.57 -5.82 -9.39
CA GLU A 115 12.89 -5.31 -9.79
C GLU A 115 12.95 -4.93 -11.29
N ASN A 116 12.08 -5.50 -12.11
CA ASN A 116 11.94 -5.12 -13.51
C ASN A 116 11.25 -3.76 -13.71
N GLY A 117 10.73 -3.17 -12.63
CA GLY A 117 10.12 -1.84 -12.66
C GLY A 117 8.84 -1.77 -13.48
N PHE A 118 8.74 -0.77 -14.35
CA PHE A 118 7.55 -0.48 -15.14
C PHE A 118 7.21 -1.61 -16.14
N CYS A 119 5.94 -2.01 -16.22
CA CYS A 119 5.48 -2.95 -17.26
C CYS A 119 5.26 -2.22 -18.58
N GLU A 120 5.88 -2.69 -19.66
CA GLU A 120 5.82 -2.03 -20.98
C GLU A 120 4.56 -2.34 -21.81
N THR A 121 3.73 -3.30 -21.38
CA THR A 121 2.46 -3.62 -22.05
C THR A 121 1.33 -3.85 -21.05
N ASP A 122 0.09 -3.70 -21.50
CA ASP A 122 -1.10 -3.99 -20.69
C ASP A 122 -1.12 -5.46 -20.25
N GLU A 123 -0.71 -6.38 -21.11
CA GLU A 123 -0.69 -7.82 -20.80
C GLU A 123 0.28 -8.13 -19.65
N ALA A 124 1.49 -7.57 -19.70
CA ALA A 124 2.48 -7.76 -18.63
C ALA A 124 2.02 -7.12 -17.31
N PHE A 125 1.38 -5.96 -17.39
CA PHE A 125 0.83 -5.28 -16.22
C PHE A 125 -0.34 -6.06 -15.60
N GLU A 126 -1.25 -6.57 -16.42
CA GLU A 126 -2.39 -7.38 -15.98
C GLU A 126 -1.93 -8.71 -15.39
N GLU A 127 -0.93 -9.37 -16.00
CA GLU A 127 -0.31 -10.57 -15.44
C GLU A 127 0.32 -10.30 -14.07
N ARG A 128 1.01 -9.17 -13.90
CA ARG A 128 1.56 -8.76 -12.61
C ARG A 128 0.45 -8.63 -11.56
N LEU A 129 -0.63 -7.92 -11.85
CA LEU A 129 -1.74 -7.74 -10.89
C LEU A 129 -2.45 -9.07 -10.59
N LEU A 130 -2.63 -9.93 -11.59
CA LEU A 130 -3.25 -11.24 -11.43
C LEU A 130 -2.42 -12.18 -10.56
N THR A 131 -1.10 -12.18 -10.73
CA THR A 131 -0.20 -13.05 -9.95
C THR A 131 0.12 -12.47 -8.58
N ASN A 132 -0.11 -11.16 -8.39
CA ASN A 132 0.22 -10.43 -7.17
C ASN A 132 -0.99 -9.71 -6.61
N GLN A 133 -1.90 -10.48 -6.02
CA GLN A 133 -3.23 -10.03 -5.61
C GLN A 133 -3.22 -8.84 -4.65
N LEU A 134 -2.22 -8.72 -3.76
CA LEU A 134 -2.10 -7.57 -2.86
C LEU A 134 -1.52 -6.31 -3.52
N CYS A 135 -0.94 -6.40 -4.72
CA CYS A 135 -0.19 -5.32 -5.37
C CYS A 135 -1.01 -4.03 -5.48
N ASP A 136 -2.24 -4.13 -5.99
CA ASP A 136 -3.15 -3.00 -6.14
C ASP A 136 -3.41 -2.31 -4.79
N TYR A 137 -3.85 -3.07 -3.79
CA TYR A 137 -4.11 -2.53 -2.47
C TYR A 137 -2.86 -1.90 -1.85
N ALA A 138 -1.73 -2.61 -1.91
CA ALA A 138 -0.47 -2.13 -1.35
C ALA A 138 -0.10 -0.79 -1.98
N ALA A 139 -0.03 -0.71 -3.32
CA ALA A 139 0.35 0.50 -4.05
C ALA A 139 -0.55 1.70 -3.74
N HIS A 140 -1.85 1.49 -3.56
CA HIS A 140 -2.80 2.56 -3.27
C HIS A 140 -2.81 3.02 -1.81
N TYR A 141 -2.56 2.12 -0.85
CA TYR A 141 -2.90 2.38 0.55
C TYR A 141 -1.73 2.40 1.52
N TRP A 142 -0.57 1.84 1.17
CA TRP A 142 0.57 1.75 2.10
C TRP A 142 0.96 3.13 2.67
N GLY A 143 0.96 4.17 1.83
CA GLY A 143 1.38 5.52 2.22
C GLY A 143 0.38 6.23 3.13
N TYR A 144 -0.91 5.95 2.99
CA TYR A 144 -1.94 6.44 3.91
C TYR A 144 -1.83 5.81 5.30
N HIS A 145 -1.43 4.53 5.36
CA HIS A 145 -1.10 3.86 6.62
C HIS A 145 0.19 4.44 7.21
N ALA A 146 1.23 4.61 6.39
CA ALA A 146 2.55 5.08 6.82
C ALA A 146 2.50 6.50 7.41
N ARG A 147 1.69 7.39 6.80
CA ARG A 147 1.52 8.77 7.28
C ARG A 147 0.97 8.88 8.70
N LYS A 148 0.23 7.87 9.18
CA LYS A 148 -0.28 7.85 10.55
C LYS A 148 0.77 7.39 11.58
N VAL A 149 1.91 6.88 11.13
CA VAL A 149 3.00 6.42 12.00
C VAL A 149 3.98 7.58 12.22
N MET A 150 4.42 7.78 13.46
CA MET A 150 5.31 8.91 13.84
C MET A 150 6.69 8.87 13.17
N VAL A 151 7.18 7.71 12.75
CA VAL A 151 8.51 7.54 12.15
C VAL A 151 8.39 6.59 10.95
N PRO A 152 8.99 6.91 9.80
CA PRO A 152 8.99 6.04 8.64
C PRO A 152 9.89 4.85 8.96
N CYS A 153 9.38 3.64 8.75
CA CYS A 153 10.19 2.44 8.90
C CYS A 153 11.38 2.50 7.92
N GLN A 154 12.54 1.99 8.32
CA GLN A 154 13.72 1.88 7.46
C GLN A 154 13.39 1.23 6.10
N SER A 155 12.51 0.23 6.11
CA SER A 155 11.99 -0.43 4.91
C SER A 155 11.25 0.50 3.94
N VAL A 156 10.56 1.52 4.45
CA VAL A 156 9.89 2.55 3.61
C VAL A 156 10.93 3.35 2.85
N ILE A 157 12.01 3.76 3.52
CA ILE A 157 13.07 4.55 2.89
C ILE A 157 13.80 3.70 1.83
N GLU A 158 14.17 2.46 2.17
CA GLU A 158 14.81 1.53 1.24
C GLU A 158 13.96 1.28 -0.01
N PHE A 159 12.65 1.11 0.16
CA PHE A 159 11.72 1.00 -0.96
C PHE A 159 11.69 2.27 -1.83
N LEU A 160 11.66 3.46 -1.22
CA LEU A 160 11.60 4.73 -1.95
C LEU A 160 12.92 5.09 -2.64
N GLU A 161 14.04 4.49 -2.26
CA GLU A 161 15.33 4.63 -2.93
C GLU A 161 15.48 3.71 -4.15
N ASP A 162 14.72 2.63 -4.22
CA ASP A 162 14.72 1.70 -5.36
C ASP A 162 13.81 2.21 -6.49
N ALA A 163 14.44 2.82 -7.50
CA ALA A 163 13.74 3.43 -8.63
C ALA A 163 12.83 2.44 -9.38
N ALA A 164 13.25 1.18 -9.56
CA ALA A 164 12.45 0.20 -10.28
C ALA A 164 11.18 -0.13 -9.49
N LYS A 165 11.31 -0.42 -8.19
CA LYS A 165 10.16 -0.75 -7.34
C LYS A 165 9.20 0.43 -7.19
N VAL A 166 9.74 1.65 -7.11
CA VAL A 166 8.95 2.88 -7.14
C VAL A 166 8.17 3.01 -8.43
N GLU A 167 8.79 2.81 -9.60
CA GLU A 167 8.10 2.89 -10.88
C GLU A 167 7.01 1.82 -11.00
N ALA A 168 7.30 0.57 -10.60
CA ALA A 168 6.33 -0.52 -10.56
C ALA A 168 5.11 -0.18 -9.68
N SER A 169 5.36 0.32 -8.47
CA SER A 169 4.29 0.73 -7.55
C SER A 169 3.52 1.94 -8.06
N SER A 170 4.19 2.90 -8.72
CA SER A 170 3.52 4.08 -9.27
C SER A 170 2.59 3.73 -10.42
N GLN A 171 2.97 2.74 -11.25
CA GLN A 171 2.12 2.24 -12.32
C GLN A 171 0.88 1.58 -11.73
N ALA A 172 1.04 0.73 -10.71
CA ALA A 172 -0.07 0.09 -10.02
C ALA A 172 -1.01 1.10 -9.33
N LEU A 173 -0.46 2.18 -8.76
CA LEU A 173 -1.22 3.26 -8.11
C LEU A 173 -2.02 4.13 -9.10
N MET A 174 -1.48 4.38 -10.29
CA MET A 174 -2.03 5.40 -11.20
C MET A 174 -2.77 4.83 -12.42
N ALA A 175 -2.50 3.58 -12.80
CA ALA A 175 -3.16 2.96 -13.94
C ALA A 175 -4.60 2.62 -13.60
N SER A 176 -5.54 3.08 -14.43
CA SER A 176 -6.97 2.82 -14.24
C SER A 176 -7.59 2.34 -15.54
N LYS A 177 -8.08 1.10 -15.54
CA LYS A 177 -8.82 0.52 -16.67
C LYS A 177 -10.27 0.99 -16.59
N ARG A 178 -10.62 2.03 -17.36
CA ARG A 178 -11.96 2.65 -17.29
C ARG A 178 -13.07 1.78 -17.91
N TRP A 179 -12.73 0.96 -18.90
CA TRP A 179 -13.62 -0.01 -19.54
C TRP A 179 -12.83 -1.14 -20.19
N SER A 180 -13.50 -2.23 -20.56
CA SER A 180 -12.86 -3.48 -21.03
C SER A 180 -11.94 -3.30 -22.24
N LEU A 181 -12.29 -2.43 -23.18
CA LEU A 181 -11.55 -2.15 -24.43
C LEU A 181 -10.53 -1.00 -24.31
N HIS A 182 -10.22 -0.50 -23.11
CA HIS A 182 -9.25 0.59 -22.93
C HIS A 182 -7.82 0.07 -23.12
N LEU A 183 -7.37 -0.03 -24.37
CA LEU A 183 -6.02 -0.44 -24.72
C LEU A 183 -4.98 0.65 -24.38
N GLY A 184 -3.81 0.22 -23.93
CA GLY A 184 -2.68 1.06 -23.52
C GLY A 184 -2.92 1.80 -22.21
N TYR A 185 -3.92 1.44 -21.41
CA TYR A 185 -4.26 2.18 -20.18
C TYR A 185 -3.14 2.12 -19.15
N SER A 186 -2.40 1.00 -19.07
CA SER A 186 -1.27 0.83 -18.14
C SER A 186 -0.09 1.74 -18.49
N GLN A 187 -0.10 2.30 -19.70
CA GLN A 187 0.93 3.19 -20.24
C GLN A 187 0.52 4.68 -20.11
N GLN A 188 -0.74 4.96 -19.79
CA GLN A 188 -1.29 6.31 -19.60
C GLN A 188 -1.07 6.81 -18.17
N VAL A 189 0.12 6.57 -17.66
CA VAL A 189 0.60 6.99 -16.34
C VAL A 189 1.96 7.67 -16.51
N PRO A 190 2.39 8.50 -15.56
CA PRO A 190 3.72 9.09 -15.62
C PRO A 190 4.83 8.02 -15.48
N ARG A 191 5.97 8.28 -16.11
CA ARG A 191 7.24 7.54 -15.94
C ARG A 191 8.27 8.40 -15.21
N ARG A 192 9.41 7.82 -14.84
CA ARG A 192 10.47 8.50 -14.08
C ARG A 192 10.00 8.97 -12.70
N MET A 193 9.06 8.22 -12.11
CA MET A 193 8.61 8.49 -10.76
C MET A 193 9.73 8.18 -9.78
N THR A 194 9.95 9.08 -8.82
CA THR A 194 11.00 8.89 -7.79
C THR A 194 10.38 8.69 -6.42
N GLY A 195 11.18 8.22 -5.46
CA GLY A 195 10.75 8.11 -4.08
C GLY A 195 10.20 9.42 -3.52
N LEU A 196 10.85 10.56 -3.84
CA LEU A 196 10.36 11.88 -3.45
C LEU A 196 8.96 12.17 -4.01
N HIS A 197 8.66 11.79 -5.25
CA HIS A 197 7.33 11.96 -5.82
C HIS A 197 6.27 11.16 -5.07
N ILE A 198 6.54 9.89 -4.76
CA ILE A 198 5.59 9.02 -4.05
C ILE A 198 5.42 9.46 -2.59
N ALA A 199 6.51 9.81 -1.90
CA ALA A 199 6.44 10.35 -0.54
C ALA A 199 5.63 11.64 -0.49
N ALA A 200 5.80 12.51 -1.49
CA ALA A 200 5.05 13.75 -1.61
C ALA A 200 3.57 13.51 -1.94
N TYR A 201 3.27 12.59 -2.85
CA TYR A 201 1.90 12.18 -3.18
C TYR A 201 1.11 11.71 -1.96
N PHE A 202 1.74 10.92 -1.08
CA PHE A 202 1.11 10.44 0.15
C PHE A 202 1.19 11.42 1.33
N GLY A 203 2.08 12.41 1.29
CA GLY A 203 2.27 13.37 2.37
C GLY A 203 3.13 12.84 3.54
N ILE A 204 4.13 11.99 3.27
CA ILE A 204 4.95 11.33 4.29
C ILE A 204 6.14 12.24 4.66
N GLN A 205 5.91 13.17 5.58
CA GLN A 205 6.86 14.23 5.97
C GLN A 205 8.26 13.71 6.33
N GLU A 206 8.33 12.67 7.14
CA GLU A 206 9.61 12.14 7.59
C GLU A 206 10.39 11.47 6.46
N ALA A 207 9.71 10.81 5.52
CA ALA A 207 10.37 10.27 4.33
C ALA A 207 10.91 11.39 3.44
N ILE A 208 10.17 12.50 3.29
CA ILE A 208 10.67 13.69 2.58
C ILE A 208 11.96 14.21 3.20
N LYS A 209 12.01 14.36 4.53
CA LYS A 209 13.22 14.84 5.23
C LYS A 209 14.44 13.98 4.95
N VAL A 210 14.28 12.65 4.99
CA VAL A 210 15.37 11.70 4.71
C VAL A 210 15.77 11.76 3.23
N LEU A 211 14.79 11.68 2.33
CA LEU A 211 15.03 11.61 0.89
C LEU A 211 15.63 12.91 0.31
N LEU A 212 15.36 14.08 0.90
CA LEU A 212 16.01 15.34 0.53
C LEU A 212 17.53 15.39 0.84
N GLY A 213 18.05 14.39 1.57
CA GLY A 213 19.49 14.19 1.77
C GLY A 213 20.16 13.37 0.65
N VAL A 214 19.39 12.59 -0.11
CA VAL A 214 19.93 11.59 -1.07
C VAL A 214 19.40 11.75 -2.50
N GLN A 215 18.20 12.31 -2.69
CA GLN A 215 17.57 12.53 -3.99
C GLN A 215 17.54 14.02 -4.35
N ARG A 216 17.61 14.31 -5.66
CA ARG A 216 17.49 15.68 -6.18
C ARG A 216 16.02 16.15 -6.08
N PRO A 217 15.75 17.34 -5.52
CA PRO A 217 14.39 17.71 -5.15
C PRO A 217 13.52 18.21 -6.31
N ASN A 218 14.13 18.72 -7.39
CA ASN A 218 13.43 19.24 -8.57
C ASN A 218 13.43 18.25 -9.74
N LEU A 219 13.59 16.94 -9.48
CA LEU A 219 13.40 15.96 -10.54
C LEU A 219 11.95 16.00 -10.98
N GLU A 220 11.73 15.98 -12.29
CA GLU A 220 10.42 15.92 -12.91
C GLU A 220 10.13 14.51 -13.37
N ASP A 221 8.89 14.06 -13.16
CA ASP A 221 8.36 12.90 -13.85
C ASP A 221 8.13 13.18 -15.36
N SER A 222 7.68 12.18 -16.11
CA SER A 222 7.42 12.36 -17.55
C SER A 222 6.27 13.32 -17.89
N TYR A 223 5.51 13.78 -16.90
CA TYR A 223 4.48 14.81 -17.06
C TYR A 223 4.99 16.19 -16.63
N GLY A 224 6.26 16.32 -16.26
CA GLY A 224 6.84 17.59 -15.80
C GLY A 224 6.47 17.93 -14.36
N ARG A 225 5.94 16.97 -13.59
CA ARG A 225 5.53 17.21 -12.20
C ARG A 225 6.70 16.92 -11.29
N THR A 226 6.91 17.79 -10.32
CA THR A 226 7.88 17.62 -9.24
C THR A 226 7.22 17.05 -7.99
N ALA A 227 8.03 16.65 -7.00
CA ALA A 227 7.53 16.30 -5.67
C ALA A 227 6.68 17.43 -5.05
N LEU A 228 7.09 18.69 -5.23
CA LEU A 228 6.32 19.86 -4.77
C LEU A 228 4.95 19.95 -5.46
N SER A 229 4.91 19.75 -6.77
CA SER A 229 3.65 19.74 -7.54
C SER A 229 2.68 18.67 -7.02
N LEU A 230 3.16 17.44 -6.79
CA LEU A 230 2.33 16.36 -6.27
C LEU A 230 1.84 16.61 -4.83
N ALA A 231 2.70 17.16 -3.96
CA ALA A 231 2.30 17.53 -2.60
C ALA A 231 1.21 18.61 -2.61
N ALA A 232 1.34 19.63 -3.47
CA ALA A 232 0.38 20.71 -3.59
C ALA A 232 -0.98 20.23 -4.13
N VAL A 233 -0.99 19.42 -5.20
CA VAL A 233 -2.23 18.88 -5.80
C VAL A 233 -2.99 17.99 -4.81
N ASN A 234 -2.29 17.28 -3.93
CA ASN A 234 -2.92 16.42 -2.92
C ASN A 234 -3.18 17.12 -1.57
N GLY A 235 -2.90 18.42 -1.46
CA GLY A 235 -3.19 19.22 -0.26
C GLY A 235 -2.28 18.93 0.94
N HIS A 236 -1.06 18.42 0.74
CA HIS A 236 -0.13 18.11 1.83
C HIS A 236 0.69 19.33 2.22
N GLU A 237 0.05 20.32 2.85
CA GLU A 237 0.65 21.62 3.21
C GLU A 237 1.96 21.50 3.98
N ALA A 238 2.05 20.59 4.95
CA ALA A 238 3.27 20.38 5.71
C ALA A 238 4.43 19.87 4.84
N VAL A 239 4.16 19.03 3.84
CA VAL A 239 5.18 18.59 2.87
C VAL A 239 5.54 19.71 1.91
N VAL A 240 4.57 20.52 1.48
CA VAL A 240 4.82 21.72 0.65
C VAL A 240 5.78 22.66 1.37
N GLN A 241 5.54 22.94 2.66
CA GLN A 241 6.41 23.80 3.45
C GLN A 241 7.82 23.19 3.60
N LEU A 242 7.91 21.90 3.95
CA LEU A 242 9.20 21.19 4.07
C LEU A 242 10.02 21.24 2.77
N LEU A 243 9.35 21.13 1.63
CA LEU A 243 10.00 21.27 0.34
C LEU A 243 10.45 22.72 0.15
N LEU A 244 9.56 23.72 0.26
CA LEU A 244 9.90 25.14 0.05
C LEU A 244 11.02 25.67 0.95
N ASP A 245 11.18 25.11 2.16
CA ASP A 245 12.27 25.45 3.07
C ASP A 245 13.65 24.92 2.61
N LYS A 246 13.68 24.02 1.62
CA LYS A 246 14.91 23.47 1.04
C LYS A 246 15.50 24.45 0.03
N GLU A 247 16.80 24.72 0.19
CA GLU A 247 17.55 25.55 -0.76
C GLU A 247 17.54 24.94 -2.17
N GLY A 248 17.31 25.79 -3.17
CA GLY A 248 17.35 25.41 -4.58
C GLY A 248 16.06 24.80 -5.12
N ILE A 249 14.95 24.80 -4.37
CA ILE A 249 13.64 24.39 -4.90
C ILE A 249 13.16 25.33 -6.00
N ASP A 250 12.71 24.75 -7.11
CA ASP A 250 11.96 25.46 -8.12
C ASP A 250 10.46 25.36 -7.84
N PHE A 251 9.84 26.49 -7.49
CA PHE A 251 8.41 26.59 -7.22
C PHE A 251 7.59 27.00 -8.45
N ASN A 252 8.24 27.30 -9.59
CA ASN A 252 7.58 27.73 -10.82
C ASN A 252 7.32 26.58 -11.81
N CYS A 253 7.57 25.33 -11.43
CA CYS A 253 7.34 24.16 -12.28
C CYS A 253 5.86 24.07 -12.67
N LYS A 254 5.59 23.96 -13.97
CA LYS A 254 4.24 23.81 -14.53
C LYS A 254 4.06 22.39 -15.03
N ASP A 255 2.91 21.78 -14.71
CA ASP A 255 2.51 20.52 -15.33
C ASP A 255 2.43 20.70 -16.85
N THR A 256 2.93 19.73 -17.59
CA THR A 256 2.97 19.76 -19.06
C THR A 256 1.71 19.16 -19.69
N ARG A 257 0.80 18.57 -18.90
CA ARG A 257 -0.47 17.99 -19.40
C ARG A 257 -1.70 18.71 -18.83
N TYR A 258 -2.48 19.32 -19.72
CA TYR A 258 -3.88 19.71 -19.52
C TYR A 258 -4.80 18.60 -20.03
#